data_AF-A0A1W9HLV6-F1
#
_entry.id   AF-A0A1W9HLV6-F1
#
_cell.length_a   1.000
_cell.length_b   1.000
_cell.length_c   1.000
_cell.angle_alpha   90.00
_cell.angle_beta   90.00
_cell.angle_gamma   90.00
#
_symmetry.space_group_name_H-M   'P 1'
#
loop_
_entity.id
_entity.type
_entity.pdbx_description
1 polymer ?
#
loop_
_entity_poly.entity_id
_entity_poly.type
_entity_poly.pdbx_seq_one_letter_code
_entity_poly.pdbx_strand_id
1 'polypeptide(L)' 'MNPYSDEPSAQRKDGTPMQAIKCYYLDEEKQWLGYLPNFPDHWAHGETLEALQANLYRLNFDLTLVEALRKVSELSLPL' A
#
# COMPACT_ATOMS: atom_id res chain seq x y z
N MET A 1 5.76 -4.81 26.13
CA MET A 1 5.47 -6.16 25.60
C MET A 1 4.24 -6.03 24.72
N ASN A 2 4.37 -6.10 23.40
CA ASN A 2 3.23 -5.99 22.48
C ASN A 2 2.69 -7.42 22.20
N PRO A 3 1.43 -7.76 22.55
CA PRO A 3 0.90 -9.11 22.45
C PRO A 3 0.62 -9.59 21.01
N TYR A 4 0.86 -8.78 19.98
CA TYR A 4 0.56 -9.10 18.58
C TYR A 4 1.79 -9.50 17.73
N SER A 5 2.84 -10.04 18.36
CA SER A 5 4.12 -10.27 17.66
C SER A 5 4.26 -11.65 17.00
N ASP A 6 3.33 -12.59 17.22
CA ASP A 6 3.44 -13.99 16.78
C ASP A 6 2.22 -14.48 15.97
N GLU A 7 1.71 -13.70 15.01
CA GLU A 7 0.86 -14.29 13.97
C GLU A 7 1.70 -14.77 12.78
N PRO A 8 1.57 -16.03 12.33
CA PRO A 8 2.26 -16.50 11.15
C PRO A 8 1.82 -15.66 9.96
N SER A 9 2.77 -14.92 9.38
CA SER A 9 2.53 -14.08 8.21
C SER A 9 1.92 -14.94 7.11
N ALA A 10 0.70 -14.61 6.68
CA ALA A 10 0.03 -15.32 5.59
C ALA A 10 0.98 -15.44 4.40
N GLN A 11 1.29 -16.67 3.99
CA GLN A 11 2.21 -16.91 2.87
C GLN A 11 1.43 -17.15 1.58
N ARG A 12 1.88 -16.54 0.49
CA ARG A 12 1.39 -16.88 -0.85
C ARG A 12 1.87 -18.29 -1.21
N LYS A 13 1.18 -18.94 -2.16
CA LYS A 13 1.54 -20.29 -2.63
C LYS A 13 2.97 -20.40 -3.18
N ASP A 14 3.60 -19.28 -3.52
CA ASP A 14 4.97 -19.18 -4.01
C ASP A 14 6.02 -18.92 -2.91
N GLY A 15 5.63 -18.88 -1.63
CA GLY A 15 6.53 -18.64 -0.50
C GLY A 15 6.90 -17.16 -0.29
N THR A 16 6.37 -16.23 -1.11
CA THR A 16 6.57 -14.80 -0.89
C THR A 16 5.74 -14.35 0.32
N PRO A 17 6.34 -13.65 1.30
CA PRO A 17 5.60 -13.12 2.43
C PRO A 17 4.55 -12.14 1.92
N MET A 18 3.28 -12.33 2.32
CA MET A 18 2.26 -11.33 2.05
C MET A 18 2.61 -10.08 2.85
N GLN A 19 2.99 -9.00 2.16
CA GLN A 19 3.23 -7.73 2.84
C GLN A 19 1.89 -7.20 3.32
N ALA A 20 1.65 -7.29 4.63
CA ALA A 20 0.49 -6.72 5.26
C ALA A 20 0.56 -5.20 5.20
N ILE A 21 -0.56 -4.56 4.86
CA ILE A 21 -0.72 -3.11 4.96
C ILE A 21 -0.95 -2.78 6.44
N LYS A 22 -0.18 -1.82 6.96
CA LYS A 22 -0.43 -1.28 8.30
C LYS A 22 -1.47 -0.18 8.21
N CYS A 23 -2.47 -0.26 9.10
CA CYS A 23 -3.53 0.72 9.22
C CYS A 23 -3.58 1.26 10.65
N TYR A 24 -3.94 2.53 10.79
CA TYR A 24 -4.11 3.25 12.05
C TYR A 24 -5.49 3.87 12.04
N TYR A 25 -6.18 3.87 13.18
CA TYR A 25 -7.40 4.64 13.36
C TYR A 25 -7.05 5.92 14.11
N LEU A 26 -7.46 7.06 13.56
CA LEU A 26 -7.28 8.38 14.15
C LEU A 26 -8.59 8.81 14.81
N ASP A 27 -8.65 8.73 16.13
CA ASP A 27 -9.87 9.01 16.91
C ASP A 27 -10.36 10.45 16.76
N GLU A 28 -9.43 11.43 16.77
CA GLU A 28 -9.75 12.87 16.66
C GLU A 28 -10.46 13.21 15.35
N GLU A 29 -10.04 12.53 14.28
CA GLU A 29 -10.48 12.80 12.92
C GLU A 29 -11.51 11.76 12.42
N LYS A 30 -11.81 10.74 13.24
CA LYS A 30 -12.73 9.62 12.95
C LYS A 30 -12.45 8.96 11.59
N GLN A 31 -11.17 8.72 11.30
CA GLN A 31 -10.76 8.16 10.02
C GLN A 31 -9.69 7.07 10.19
N TRP A 32 -9.70 6.14 9.26
CA TRP A 32 -8.62 5.19 9.04
C TRP A 32 -7.55 5.80 8.17
N LEU A 33 -6.30 5.48 8.48
CA LEU A 33 -5.11 5.93 7.80
C LEU A 33 -4.22 4.73 7.51
N GLY A 34 -3.64 4.65 6.31
CA GLY A 34 -2.74 3.56 5.92
C GLY A 34 -1.80 3.95 4.79
N TYR A 35 -0.80 3.12 4.55
CA TYR A 35 0.19 3.35 3.48
C TYR A 35 0.54 2.04 2.76
N LEU A 36 0.93 2.15 1.49
CA LEU A 36 1.36 1.01 0.70
C LEU A 36 2.83 0.67 1.02
N PRO A 37 3.19 -0.58 1.35
CA PRO A 37 4.57 -0.95 1.65
C PRO A 37 5.58 -0.61 0.55
N ASN A 38 5.18 -0.68 -0.71
CA ASN A 38 6.01 -0.30 -1.87
C ASN A 38 6.17 1.21 -2.03
N PHE A 39 5.30 2.00 -1.40
CA PHE A 39 5.26 3.45 -1.47
C PHE A 39 5.07 4.05 -0.06
N PRO A 40 6.05 3.89 0.85
CA PRO A 40 5.88 4.19 2.28
C PRO A 40 5.62 5.68 2.58
N ASP A 41 6.01 6.56 1.65
CA ASP A 41 5.75 8.01 1.76
C ASP A 41 4.36 8.41 1.25
N HIS A 42 3.59 7.46 0.71
CA HIS A 42 2.28 7.71 0.13
C HIS A 42 1.19 7.09 0.98
N TRP A 43 0.46 7.97 1.66
CA TRP A 43 -0.57 7.62 2.61
C TRP A 43 -1.96 7.86 2.01
N ALA A 44 -2.94 7.07 2.43
CA ALA A 44 -4.33 7.24 2.11
C ALA A 44 -5.17 7.17 3.39
N HIS A 45 -6.34 7.80 3.36
CA HIS A 45 -7.28 7.81 4.46
C HIS A 45 -8.69 7.36 4.02
N GLY A 46 -9.55 7.01 4.97
CA GLY A 46 -10.96 6.72 4.72
C GLY A 46 -11.79 6.65 6.00
N GLU A 47 -13.04 7.08 5.95
CA GLU A 47 -13.94 7.07 7.13
C GLU A 47 -14.24 5.64 7.63
N THR A 48 -14.17 4.65 6.73
CA THR A 48 -14.25 3.22 7.06
C THR A 48 -13.03 2.47 6.52
N LEU A 49 -12.83 1.23 6.98
CA LEU A 49 -11.78 0.36 6.45
C LEU A 49 -11.94 0.09 4.95
N GLU A 50 -13.19 -0.07 4.48
CA GLU A 50 -13.50 -0.26 3.07
C GLU A 50 -13.16 0.97 2.24
N ALA A 51 -13.44 2.17 2.77
CA ALA A 51 -13.07 3.42 2.13
C ALA A 51 -11.54 3.59 2.06
N LEU A 52 -10.83 3.28 3.15
CA LEU A 52 -9.36 3.27 3.16
C LEU A 52 -8.82 2.27 2.11
N GLN A 53 -9.38 1.07 2.06
CA GLN A 53 -8.97 0.03 1.11
C GLN A 53 -9.17 0.49 -0.35
N ALA A 54 -10.32 1.07 -0.67
CA ALA A 54 -10.60 1.60 -2.01
C ALA A 54 -9.61 2.72 -2.40
N ASN A 55 -9.29 3.60 -1.45
CA ASN A 55 -8.34 4.69 -1.67
C ASN A 55 -6.91 4.17 -1.84
N LEU A 56 -6.50 3.16 -1.06
CA LEU A 56 -5.20 2.48 -1.23
C LEU A 56 -5.08 1.78 -2.59
N TYR A 57 -6.15 1.14 -3.08
CA TYR A 57 -6.14 0.52 -4.41
C TYR A 57 -5.94 1.55 -5.52
N ARG A 58 -6.64 2.68 -5.45
CA ARG A 58 -6.48 3.75 -6.43
C ARG A 58 -5.07 4.35 -6.36
N LEU A 59 -4.58 4.65 -5.17
CA LEU A 59 -3.22 5.16 -4.97
C LEU A 59 -2.16 4.21 -5.54
N ASN A 60 -2.31 2.91 -5.32
CA ASN A 60 -1.40 1.91 -5.87
C ASN A 60 -1.40 1.92 -7.40
N PHE A 61 -2.58 2.00 -8.02
CA PHE A 61 -2.71 2.06 -9.47
C PHE A 61 -2.00 3.30 -10.03
N ASP A 62 -2.27 4.47 -9.46
CA ASP A 62 -1.73 5.74 -9.94
C ASP A 62 -0.20 5.76 -9.85
N LEU A 63 0.37 5.35 -8.70
CA LEU A 63 1.82 5.33 -8.49
C LEU A 63 2.52 4.30 -9.38
N THR A 64 1.94 3.11 -9.52
CA THR A 64 2.50 2.06 -10.39
C THR A 64 2.46 2.51 -11.86
N LEU A 65 1.41 3.21 -12.28
CA LEU A 65 1.31 3.77 -13.63
C LEU A 65 2.39 4.83 -13.87
N VAL A 66 2.61 5.74 -12.92
CA VAL A 66 3.65 6.77 -13.02
C VAL A 66 5.04 6.13 -13.12
N GLU A 67 5.34 5.12 -12.30
CA GLU A 67 6.60 4.39 -12.39
C GLU A 67 6.77 3.68 -13.74
N ALA A 68 5.71 3.07 -14.27
CA ALA A 68 5.75 2.42 -15.57
C ALA A 68 6.00 3.43 -16.70
N LEU A 69 5.32 4.57 -16.68
CA LEU A 69 5.52 5.65 -17.66
C LEU A 69 6.92 6.22 -17.59
N ARG A 70 7.48 6.41 -16.38
CA ARG A 70 8.87 6.83 -16.19
C ARG A 70 9.83 5.84 -16.83
N LYS A 71 9.69 4.54 -16.54
CA LYS A 71 10.53 3.49 -17.13
C LYS A 71 10.46 3.50 -18.66
N VAL A 72 9.26 3.67 -19.23
CA VAL A 72 9.09 3.78 -20.69
C VAL A 72 9.76 5.03 -21.25
N SER A 73 9.69 6.17 -20.56
CA SER A 73 10.33 7.41 -21.00
C SER A 73 11.86 7.35 -20.96
N GLU A 74 12.42 6.50 -20.09
CA GLU A 74 13.85 6.26 -19.96
C GLU A 74 14.38 5.26 -21.00
N LEU A 75 13.50 4.53 -21.70
CA LEU A 75 13.91 3.69 -22.82
C LEU A 75 14.36 4.60 -23.97
N SER A 76 15.67 4.69 -24.19
CA SER A 76 16.20 5.23 -25.44
C SER A 76 15.74 4.31 -26.57
N LEU A 77 14.73 4.73 -27.32
CA LEU A 77 14.38 4.04 -28.55
C LEU A 77 15.58 4.17 -29.50
N PRO A 78 16.20 3.06 -29.96
CA PRO A 78 17.16 3.16 -31.04
C PRO A 78 16.43 3.73 -32.26
N LEU A 79 16.84 4.93 -32.68
CA LEU A 79 16.43 5.54 -33.95
C LEU A 79 16.99 4.73 -35.13
#